data_AF-A0A969WTI7-F1
#
_entry.id   AF-A0A969WTI7-F1
#
_cell.length_a   1.000
_cell.length_b   1.000
_cell.length_c   1.000
_cell.angle_alpha   90.00
_cell.angle_beta   90.00
_cell.angle_gamma   90.00
#
_symmetry.space_group_name_H-M   'P 1'
#
loop_
_entity.id
_entity.type
_entity.pdbx_description
1 polymer ?
#
loop_
_entity_poly.entity_id
_entity_poly.type
_entity_poly.pdbx_seq_one_letter_code
_entity_poly.pdbx_strand_id
1 'polypeptide(L)'
;MIIKNIFDKNINRNIETVIKADDRENISSEVEEYVITREIASRLEPFFESYNNYHGVNGVWISGFFGSGKSHLLKILSYVLEDKTYDGKSSGEIFANKIDSNNALLKANVTKATRIPSESVLFNIDQQAQITTKSDENAVLSVFYKVFYDHLGFFGAQMPVAQFEHWLYNEKKYAAFVEQYNTLTGITWETDRRKYFAPKVKDAISKVLGGLHNDDPSKYKSIIDEIRKDLRLSIEDFSERVNSYIKSKEKGFHLNFFVDEVGQY
;
A
#
# COMPACT_ATOMS: atom_id res chain seq x y z
N MET A 1 -25.65 20.62 36.78
CA MET A 1 -24.53 20.02 36.04
C MET A 1 -25.08 19.48 34.73
N ILE A 2 -24.67 19.99 33.58
CA ILE A 2 -25.16 19.51 32.27
C ILE A 2 -24.26 18.35 31.84
N ILE A 3 -24.84 17.19 31.50
CA ILE A 3 -24.12 15.96 31.12
C ILE A 3 -23.07 16.22 30.02
N LYS A 4 -23.37 17.13 29.08
CA LYS A 4 -22.45 17.57 28.02
C LYS A 4 -21.08 18.03 28.55
N ASN A 5 -21.03 18.65 29.73
CA ASN A 5 -19.80 19.21 30.29
C ASN A 5 -18.90 18.16 30.98
N ILE A 6 -19.33 16.90 31.02
CA ILE A 6 -18.51 15.78 31.52
C ILE A 6 -17.57 15.27 30.42
N PHE A 7 -17.93 15.47 29.16
CA PHE A 7 -17.19 14.93 28.02
C PHE A 7 -16.12 15.92 27.56
N ASP A 8 -14.92 15.40 27.33
CA ASP A 8 -13.78 16.16 26.80
C ASP A 8 -14.03 16.62 25.35
N LYS A 9 -14.86 15.88 24.61
CA LYS A 9 -15.21 16.16 23.21
C LYS A 9 -16.72 16.33 23.01
N ASN A 10 -17.09 17.02 21.92
CA ASN A 10 -18.49 17.24 21.56
C ASN A 10 -19.23 15.90 21.36
N ILE A 11 -20.34 15.71 22.08
CA ILE A 11 -21.16 14.50 22.04
C ILE A 11 -21.95 14.33 20.73
N ASN A 12 -22.14 15.42 19.96
CA ASN A 12 -22.86 15.40 18.68
C ASN A 12 -21.93 15.20 17.47
N ARG A 13 -20.65 14.89 17.69
CA ARG A 13 -19.70 14.65 16.60
C ARG A 13 -20.02 13.33 15.89
N ASN A 14 -19.80 13.28 14.59
CA ASN A 14 -19.94 12.04 13.83
C ASN A 14 -18.79 11.09 14.21
N ILE A 15 -19.12 9.84 14.54
CA ILE A 15 -18.14 8.78 14.82
C ILE A 15 -18.46 7.64 13.88
N GLU A 16 -17.54 7.32 12.97
CA GLU A 16 -17.72 6.18 12.10
C GLU A 16 -17.66 4.88 12.90
N THR A 17 -18.66 4.03 12.70
CA THR A 17 -18.78 2.75 13.42
C THR A 17 -18.01 1.62 12.75
N VAL A 18 -17.60 1.80 11.49
CA VAL A 18 -16.93 0.78 10.68
C VAL A 18 -15.67 1.37 10.06
N ILE A 19 -14.55 0.71 10.31
CA ILE A 19 -13.26 1.08 9.77
C ILE A 19 -13.17 0.57 8.32
N LYS A 20 -13.07 1.48 7.35
CA LYS A 20 -12.78 1.16 5.93
C LYS A 20 -11.32 1.47 5.63
N ALA A 21 -10.60 0.55 4.98
CA ALA A 21 -9.20 0.77 4.60
C ALA A 21 -9.03 1.91 3.57
N ASP A 22 -10.06 2.15 2.75
CA ASP A 22 -9.99 3.07 1.61
C ASP A 22 -10.51 4.48 1.92
N ASP A 23 -11.00 4.74 3.14
CA ASP A 23 -11.55 6.04 3.50
C ASP A 23 -10.42 7.06 3.72
N ARG A 24 -10.34 8.04 2.81
CA ARG A 24 -9.34 9.11 2.82
C ARG A 24 -9.89 10.43 3.35
N GLU A 25 -11.21 10.58 3.50
CA GLU A 25 -11.83 11.86 3.87
C GLU A 25 -11.79 12.10 5.39
N ASN A 26 -11.68 11.04 6.19
CA ASN A 26 -11.78 11.12 7.65
C ASN A 26 -10.49 10.81 8.42
N ILE A 27 -9.33 10.74 7.76
CA ILE A 27 -8.09 10.23 8.38
C ILE A 27 -7.64 11.09 9.58
N SER A 28 -7.61 12.43 9.43
CA SER A 28 -7.26 13.32 10.54
C SER A 28 -8.17 13.12 11.76
N SER A 29 -9.48 13.01 11.51
CA SER A 29 -10.48 12.77 12.56
C SER A 29 -10.29 11.42 13.24
N GLU A 30 -9.99 10.36 12.48
CA GLU A 30 -9.78 9.01 13.01
C GLU A 30 -8.53 8.94 13.91
N VAL A 31 -7.42 9.54 13.46
CA VAL A 31 -6.19 9.68 14.28
C VAL A 31 -6.46 10.55 15.51
N GLU A 32 -7.26 11.61 15.39
CA GLU A 32 -7.65 12.49 16.49
C GLU A 32 -8.59 11.81 17.50
N GLU A 33 -9.40 10.85 17.09
CA GLU A 33 -10.27 10.05 17.98
C GLU A 33 -9.55 8.85 18.62
N TYR A 34 -8.48 8.32 18.03
CA TYR A 34 -7.78 7.12 18.53
C TYR A 34 -7.20 7.28 19.95
N VAL A 35 -7.60 6.47 20.93
CA VAL A 35 -7.09 6.60 22.30
C VAL A 35 -5.85 5.74 22.51
N ILE A 36 -4.71 6.37 22.83
CA ILE A 36 -3.48 5.68 23.22
C ILE A 36 -3.56 5.35 24.71
N THR A 37 -3.87 4.09 25.04
CA THR A 37 -3.84 3.62 26.43
C THR A 37 -2.40 3.41 26.91
N ARG A 38 -2.21 3.29 28.23
CA ARG A 38 -0.89 2.99 28.82
C ARG A 38 -0.29 1.68 28.28
N GLU A 39 -1.12 0.68 28.03
CA GLU A 39 -0.70 -0.61 27.49
C GLU A 39 -0.30 -0.51 26.01
N ILE A 40 -1.03 0.25 25.21
CA ILE A 40 -0.63 0.52 23.82
C ILE A 40 0.68 1.29 23.81
N ALA A 41 0.80 2.36 24.62
CA ALA A 41 2.01 3.17 24.70
C ALA A 41 3.26 2.33 25.03
N SER A 42 3.18 1.41 26.00
CA SER A 42 4.32 0.56 26.37
C SER A 42 4.76 -0.41 25.27
N ARG A 43 3.86 -0.78 24.34
CA ARG A 43 4.19 -1.60 23.17
C ARG A 43 4.68 -0.77 21.98
N LEU A 44 4.21 0.47 21.86
CA LEU A 44 4.64 1.39 20.81
C LEU A 44 6.08 1.86 21.00
N GLU A 45 6.56 1.95 22.24
CA GLU A 45 7.93 2.40 22.53
C GLU A 45 9.01 1.52 21.88
N PRO A 46 9.09 0.20 22.12
CA PRO A 46 10.05 -0.65 21.43
C PRO A 46 9.79 -0.76 19.92
N PHE A 47 8.54 -0.60 19.47
CA PHE A 47 8.19 -0.57 18.06
C PHE A 47 8.81 0.63 17.35
N PHE A 48 8.58 1.85 17.83
CA PHE A 48 9.13 3.06 17.21
C PHE A 48 10.64 3.16 17.40
N GLU A 49 11.20 2.64 18.50
CA GLU A 49 12.65 2.51 18.65
C GLU A 49 13.25 1.63 17.55
N SER A 50 12.67 0.46 17.31
CA SER A 50 13.13 -0.47 16.26
C SER A 50 12.89 0.06 14.85
N TYR A 51 11.79 0.81 14.64
CA TYR A 51 11.51 1.47 13.37
C TYR A 51 12.57 2.53 13.03
N ASN A 52 12.98 3.30 14.04
CA ASN A 52 14.00 4.33 13.90
C ASN A 52 15.43 3.76 13.77
N ASN A 53 15.66 2.56 14.32
CA ASN A 53 16.97 1.92 14.39
C ASN A 53 16.84 0.46 13.94
N TYR A 54 17.11 0.19 12.67
CA TYR A 54 16.99 -1.17 12.13
C TYR A 54 18.02 -2.12 12.74
N HIS A 55 17.53 -3.21 13.35
CA HIS A 55 18.36 -4.24 14.00
C HIS A 55 18.30 -5.62 13.31
N GLY A 56 17.95 -5.67 12.01
CA GLY A 56 17.91 -6.92 11.25
C GLY A 56 16.57 -7.65 11.24
N VAL A 57 15.56 -7.14 11.95
CA VAL A 57 14.17 -7.64 11.92
C VAL A 57 13.30 -6.61 11.22
N ASN A 58 12.56 -7.04 10.19
CA ASN A 58 11.75 -6.19 9.31
C ASN A 58 10.24 -6.46 9.40
N GLY A 59 9.76 -7.10 10.47
CA GLY A 59 8.36 -7.46 10.65
C GLY A 59 7.89 -7.32 12.10
N VAL A 60 6.59 -7.04 12.26
CA VAL A 60 5.92 -6.88 13.56
C VAL A 60 4.61 -7.66 13.53
N TRP A 61 4.37 -8.46 14.56
CA TRP A 61 3.11 -9.22 14.72
C TRP A 61 2.24 -8.58 15.79
N ILE A 62 1.05 -8.11 15.40
CA ILE A 62 0.06 -7.53 16.33
C ILE A 62 -0.94 -8.63 16.71
N SER A 63 -0.81 -9.18 17.92
CA SER A 63 -1.70 -10.22 18.44
C SER A 63 -2.69 -9.68 19.48
N GLY A 64 -3.83 -10.37 19.65
CA GLY A 64 -4.89 -9.97 20.56
C GLY A 64 -6.26 -10.55 20.20
N PHE A 65 -7.20 -10.52 21.14
CA PHE A 65 -8.54 -11.11 20.97
C PHE A 65 -9.41 -10.36 19.93
N PHE A 66 -10.50 -10.98 19.48
CA PHE A 66 -11.47 -10.30 18.63
C PHE A 66 -12.05 -9.07 19.35
N GLY A 67 -12.21 -7.96 18.63
CA GLY A 67 -12.68 -6.69 19.21
C GLY A 67 -11.63 -5.90 20.02
N SER A 68 -10.38 -6.36 20.11
CA SER A 68 -9.33 -5.65 20.87
C SER A 68 -8.71 -4.44 20.16
N GLY A 69 -9.18 -4.09 18.97
CA GLY A 69 -8.71 -2.92 18.21
C GLY A 69 -7.43 -3.12 17.38
N LYS A 70 -7.03 -4.37 17.07
CA LYS A 70 -5.80 -4.65 16.27
C LYS A 70 -5.80 -3.98 14.90
N SER A 71 -6.85 -4.21 14.11
CA SER A 71 -7.00 -3.63 12.77
C SER A 71 -7.07 -2.10 12.82
N HIS A 72 -7.67 -1.55 13.88
CA HIS A 72 -7.68 -0.10 14.11
C HIS A 72 -6.28 0.42 14.39
N LEU A 73 -5.52 -0.18 15.31
CA LEU A 73 -4.13 0.17 15.58
C LEU A 73 -3.28 0.08 14.31
N LEU A 74 -3.42 -1.00 13.54
CA LEU A 74 -2.73 -1.22 12.28
C LEU A 74 -3.00 -0.08 11.27
N LYS A 75 -4.28 0.29 11.11
CA LYS A 75 -4.69 1.41 10.24
C LYS A 75 -4.14 2.75 10.72
N ILE A 76 -4.22 3.06 12.02
CA ILE A 76 -3.67 4.29 12.59
C ILE A 76 -2.16 4.37 12.36
N LEU A 77 -1.42 3.29 12.59
CA LEU A 77 0.03 3.26 12.33
C LEU A 77 0.35 3.46 10.85
N SER A 78 -0.48 2.96 9.93
CA SER A 78 -0.31 3.19 8.48
C SER A 78 -0.39 4.67 8.11
N TYR A 79 -1.26 5.43 8.79
CA TYR A 79 -1.37 6.87 8.57
C TYR A 79 -0.25 7.65 9.23
N VAL A 80 0.12 7.26 10.44
CA VAL A 80 1.15 7.92 11.25
C VAL A 80 2.54 7.75 10.63
N LEU A 81 2.91 6.55 10.19
CA LEU A 81 4.25 6.30 9.65
C LEU A 81 4.49 6.96 8.29
N GLU A 82 3.47 7.02 7.43
CA GLU A 82 3.52 7.78 6.16
C GLU A 82 3.36 9.30 6.37
N ASP A 83 3.09 9.72 7.61
CA ASP A 83 2.82 11.12 8.00
C ASP A 83 1.82 11.84 7.09
N LYS A 84 0.75 11.12 6.71
CA LYS A 84 -0.26 11.66 5.80
C LYS A 84 -0.85 12.95 6.35
N THR A 85 -0.85 13.98 5.50
CA THR A 85 -1.44 15.27 5.84
C THR A 85 -2.86 15.37 5.29
N TYR A 86 -3.83 15.61 6.17
CA TYR A 86 -5.23 15.86 5.80
C TYR A 86 -5.73 17.11 6.52
N ASP A 87 -6.42 17.99 5.78
CA ASP A 87 -6.85 19.32 6.25
C ASP A 87 -5.71 20.16 6.86
N GLY A 88 -4.50 20.01 6.30
CA GLY A 88 -3.30 20.71 6.77
C GLY A 88 -2.73 20.20 8.10
N LYS A 89 -3.26 19.11 8.66
CA LYS A 89 -2.74 18.48 9.88
C LYS A 89 -1.94 17.23 9.56
N SER A 90 -0.75 17.09 10.14
CA SER A 90 0.10 15.90 10.05
C SER A 90 -0.43 14.81 11.01
N SER A 91 -0.68 13.60 10.48
CA SER A 91 -1.10 12.45 11.28
C SER A 91 -0.06 12.09 12.35
N GLY A 92 1.23 12.21 12.01
CA GLY A 92 2.35 12.00 12.92
C GLY A 92 2.36 13.00 14.07
N GLU A 93 2.15 14.28 13.78
CA GLU A 93 2.06 15.34 14.79
C GLU A 93 0.85 15.16 15.71
N ILE A 94 -0.33 14.88 15.14
CA ILE A 94 -1.55 14.60 15.93
C ILE A 94 -1.27 13.43 16.88
N PHE A 95 -0.74 12.32 16.36
CA PHE A 95 -0.48 11.13 17.17
C PHE A 95 0.57 11.39 18.24
N ALA A 96 1.65 12.11 17.92
CA ALA A 96 2.69 12.47 18.86
C ALA A 96 2.19 13.36 20.01
N ASN A 97 1.25 14.26 19.72
CA ASN A 97 0.65 15.15 20.73
C ASN A 97 -0.31 14.43 21.69
N LYS A 98 -0.74 13.22 21.35
CA LYS A 98 -1.62 12.39 22.19
C LYS A 98 -0.88 11.50 23.16
N ILE A 99 0.45 11.40 23.03
CA ILE A 99 1.29 10.69 23.97
C ILE A 99 1.33 11.47 25.28
N ASP A 100 1.19 10.75 26.41
CA ASP A 100 1.26 11.33 27.75
C ASP A 100 2.52 12.19 27.89
N SER A 101 2.37 13.41 28.44
CA SER A 101 3.47 14.35 28.65
C SER A 101 4.64 13.76 29.46
N ASN A 102 4.37 12.75 30.29
CA ASN A 102 5.40 12.05 31.07
C ASN A 102 6.19 11.02 30.25
N ASN A 103 5.74 10.65 29.05
CA ASN A 103 6.45 9.76 28.13
C ASN A 103 7.09 10.54 26.96
N ALA A 104 8.05 11.40 27.32
CA ALA A 104 8.81 12.19 26.34
C ALA A 104 9.61 11.34 25.35
N LEU A 105 10.06 10.15 25.77
CA LEU A 105 10.84 9.24 24.92
C LEU A 105 10.01 8.67 23.78
N LEU A 106 8.81 8.15 24.07
CA LEU A 106 7.89 7.67 23.04
C LEU A 106 7.50 8.81 22.09
N LYS A 107 7.22 10.02 22.61
CA LYS A 107 6.91 11.19 21.78
C LYS A 107 8.05 11.54 20.83
N ALA A 108 9.29 11.53 21.31
CA ALA A 108 10.47 11.77 20.48
C ALA A 108 10.65 10.66 19.41
N ASN A 109 10.45 9.40 19.77
CA ASN A 109 10.56 8.27 18.85
C ASN A 109 9.49 8.33 17.74
N VAL A 110 8.23 8.64 18.06
CA VAL A 110 7.18 8.87 17.07
C VAL A 110 7.55 10.01 16.13
N THR A 111 7.94 11.16 16.69
CA THR A 111 8.30 12.34 15.89
C THR A 111 9.51 12.08 14.98
N LYS A 112 10.46 11.24 15.42
CA LYS A 112 11.60 10.81 14.60
C LYS A 112 11.14 9.89 13.47
N ALA A 113 10.27 8.92 13.78
CA ALA A 113 9.80 7.95 12.80
C ALA A 113 8.97 8.59 11.69
N THR A 114 8.11 9.57 12.02
CA THR A 114 7.26 10.26 11.04
C THR A 114 8.05 11.18 10.11
N ARG A 115 9.30 11.49 10.43
CA ARG A 115 10.23 12.24 9.55
C ARG A 115 10.95 11.35 8.56
N ILE A 116 10.87 10.03 8.71
CA ILE A 116 11.44 9.09 7.75
C ILE A 116 10.47 9.06 6.55
N PRO A 117 10.92 9.40 5.34
CA PRO A 117 10.08 9.29 4.16
C PRO A 117 9.55 7.87 4.03
N SER A 118 8.24 7.70 3.96
CA SER A 118 7.68 6.36 3.81
C SER A 118 6.37 6.36 3.04
N GLU A 119 5.97 5.18 2.57
CA GLU A 119 4.64 4.91 2.03
C GLU A 119 4.06 3.69 2.74
N SER A 120 2.75 3.67 2.93
CA SER A 120 2.03 2.60 3.61
C SER A 120 1.06 1.89 2.67
N VAL A 121 1.28 0.59 2.50
CA VAL A 121 0.39 -0.33 1.77
C VAL A 121 -0.49 -1.06 2.78
N LEU A 122 -1.70 -0.56 3.02
CA LEU A 122 -2.68 -1.15 3.93
C LEU A 122 -3.67 -2.03 3.15
N PHE A 123 -3.82 -3.28 3.57
CA PHE A 123 -4.79 -4.19 2.96
C PHE A 123 -5.24 -5.30 3.93
N ASN A 124 -6.47 -5.76 3.75
CA ASN A 124 -6.99 -6.96 4.38
C ASN A 124 -6.73 -8.16 3.46
N ILE A 125 -5.94 -9.13 3.93
CA ILE A 125 -5.49 -10.25 3.09
C ILE A 125 -6.64 -11.18 2.70
N ASP A 126 -7.65 -11.36 3.56
CA ASP A 126 -8.83 -12.18 3.25
C ASP A 126 -9.70 -11.61 2.14
N GLN A 127 -9.88 -10.29 2.10
CA GLN A 127 -10.63 -9.62 1.03
C GLN A 127 -9.89 -9.73 -0.31
N GLN A 128 -8.56 -9.65 -0.30
CA GLN A 128 -7.75 -9.77 -1.50
C GLN A 128 -7.67 -11.21 -2.01
N ALA A 129 -7.65 -12.18 -1.09
CA ALA A 129 -7.53 -13.60 -1.40
C ALA A 129 -8.83 -14.24 -1.91
N GLN A 130 -10.01 -13.63 -1.82
CA GLN A 130 -11.22 -14.18 -2.45
C GLN A 130 -11.12 -14.32 -3.98
N ILE A 131 -10.10 -13.71 -4.59
CA ILE A 131 -9.77 -13.78 -6.02
C ILE A 131 -8.75 -14.90 -6.33
N THR A 132 -8.03 -15.41 -5.33
CA THR A 132 -6.96 -16.42 -5.44
C THR A 132 -7.22 -17.58 -4.48
N THR A 133 -7.36 -18.81 -4.99
CA THR A 133 -7.74 -19.99 -4.18
C THR A 133 -6.92 -20.10 -2.87
N LYS A 134 -7.59 -20.02 -1.71
CA LYS A 134 -6.96 -20.02 -0.36
C LYS A 134 -6.08 -21.26 -0.06
N SER A 135 -6.20 -22.33 -0.84
CA SER A 135 -5.46 -23.59 -0.67
C SER A 135 -4.13 -23.66 -1.43
N ASP A 136 -3.72 -22.58 -2.10
CA ASP A 136 -2.43 -22.50 -2.79
C ASP A 136 -1.34 -22.04 -1.81
N GLU A 137 -0.22 -22.74 -1.74
CA GLU A 137 0.97 -22.33 -0.96
C GLU A 137 1.43 -20.91 -1.31
N ASN A 138 1.11 -20.43 -2.53
CA ASN A 138 1.45 -19.09 -3.01
C ASN A 138 0.34 -18.05 -2.82
N ALA A 139 -0.76 -18.36 -2.11
CA ALA A 139 -1.89 -17.44 -1.97
C ALA A 139 -1.48 -16.11 -1.32
N VAL A 140 -0.70 -16.17 -0.23
CA VAL A 140 -0.18 -14.98 0.46
C VAL A 140 0.73 -14.18 -0.48
N LEU A 141 1.73 -14.84 -1.09
CA LEU A 141 2.67 -14.18 -1.99
C LEU A 141 1.97 -13.49 -3.17
N SER A 142 0.97 -14.14 -3.76
CA SER A 142 0.17 -13.60 -4.86
C SER A 142 -0.57 -12.31 -4.46
N VAL A 143 -1.12 -12.28 -3.25
CA VAL A 143 -1.75 -11.05 -2.71
C VAL A 143 -0.71 -9.94 -2.56
N PHE A 144 0.48 -10.24 -2.04
CA PHE A 144 1.56 -9.26 -1.90
C PHE A 144 1.99 -8.65 -3.24
N TYR A 145 2.16 -9.47 -4.28
CA TYR A 145 2.40 -8.95 -5.63
C TYR A 145 1.27 -8.07 -6.13
N LYS A 146 0.02 -8.52 -5.96
CA LYS A 146 -1.16 -7.76 -6.39
C LYS A 146 -1.18 -6.38 -5.73
N VAL A 147 -1.11 -6.30 -4.41
CA VAL A 147 -1.22 -5.03 -3.68
C VAL A 147 -0.01 -4.13 -3.92
N PHE A 148 1.18 -4.72 -4.10
CA PHE A 148 2.36 -3.95 -4.51
C PHE A 148 2.18 -3.35 -5.89
N TYR A 149 1.67 -4.11 -6.86
CA TYR A 149 1.41 -3.57 -8.20
C TYR A 149 0.28 -2.55 -8.25
N ASP A 150 -0.80 -2.78 -7.49
CA ASP A 150 -1.87 -1.80 -7.34
C ASP A 150 -1.33 -0.49 -6.73
N HIS A 151 -0.40 -0.59 -5.76
CA HIS A 151 0.30 0.57 -5.17
C HIS A 151 1.15 1.34 -6.19
N LEU A 152 1.77 0.64 -7.14
CA LEU A 152 2.50 1.28 -8.26
C LEU A 152 1.58 1.86 -9.34
N GLY A 153 0.25 1.67 -9.25
CA GLY A 153 -0.72 2.08 -10.26
C GLY A 153 -0.93 1.07 -11.41
N PHE A 154 -0.27 -0.08 -11.35
CA PHE A 154 -0.41 -1.15 -12.33
C PHE A 154 -1.66 -2.01 -12.05
N PHE A 155 -1.99 -2.90 -12.98
CA PHE A 155 -3.17 -3.73 -12.89
C PHE A 155 -2.88 -5.01 -12.09
N GLY A 156 -2.68 -4.88 -10.78
CA GLY A 156 -2.29 -5.99 -9.90
C GLY A 156 -3.26 -7.16 -9.92
N ALA A 157 -4.54 -6.92 -10.23
CA ALA A 157 -5.55 -7.98 -10.42
C ALA A 157 -5.24 -8.93 -11.60
N GLN A 158 -4.35 -8.57 -12.53
CA GLN A 158 -3.88 -9.41 -13.63
C GLN A 158 -2.35 -9.36 -13.72
N MET A 159 -1.69 -10.30 -13.05
CA MET A 159 -0.23 -10.38 -12.95
C MET A 159 0.54 -10.22 -14.26
N PRO A 160 0.18 -10.88 -15.38
CA PRO A 160 0.90 -10.70 -16.64
C PRO A 160 0.82 -9.27 -17.18
N VAL A 161 -0.31 -8.59 -16.97
CA VAL A 161 -0.50 -7.20 -17.38
C VAL A 161 0.31 -6.28 -16.47
N ALA A 162 0.27 -6.49 -15.15
CA ALA A 162 1.07 -5.70 -14.22
C ALA A 162 2.59 -5.84 -14.48
N GLN A 163 3.07 -7.05 -14.79
CA GLN A 163 4.47 -7.25 -15.18
C GLN A 163 4.83 -6.56 -16.50
N PHE A 164 3.92 -6.56 -17.48
CA PHE A 164 4.08 -5.80 -18.71
C PHE A 164 4.20 -4.29 -18.45
N GLU A 165 3.32 -3.73 -17.62
CA GLU A 165 3.35 -2.32 -17.23
C GLU A 165 4.64 -1.98 -16.45
N HIS A 166 5.05 -2.86 -15.53
CA HIS A 166 6.28 -2.71 -14.77
C HIS A 166 7.54 -2.80 -15.64
N TRP A 167 7.57 -3.69 -16.63
CA TRP A 167 8.65 -3.77 -17.62
C TRP A 167 8.81 -2.43 -18.35
N LEU A 168 7.72 -1.87 -18.86
CA LEU A 168 7.73 -0.55 -19.51
C LEU A 168 8.12 0.57 -18.55
N TYR A 169 7.72 0.49 -17.28
CA TYR A 169 8.11 1.46 -16.26
C TYR A 169 9.61 1.44 -16.01
N ASN A 170 10.21 0.25 -15.89
CA ASN A 170 11.66 0.09 -15.71
C ASN A 170 12.45 0.58 -16.93
N GLU A 171 11.89 0.45 -18.14
CA GLU A 171 12.46 1.04 -19.35
C GLU A 171 12.20 2.55 -19.50
N LYS A 172 11.49 3.18 -18.55
CA LYS A 172 11.06 4.59 -18.62
C LYS A 172 10.17 4.91 -19.83
N LYS A 173 9.46 3.90 -20.35
CA LYS A 173 8.58 3.99 -21.52
C LYS A 173 7.10 3.91 -21.21
N TYR A 174 6.71 3.60 -19.97
CA TYR A 174 5.29 3.42 -19.60
C TYR A 174 4.44 4.65 -19.93
N ALA A 175 4.87 5.86 -19.56
CA ALA A 175 4.11 7.08 -19.86
C ALA A 175 3.92 7.29 -21.37
N ALA A 176 4.98 7.12 -22.16
CA ALA A 176 4.93 7.23 -23.61
C ALA A 176 4.05 6.15 -24.26
N PHE A 177 4.07 4.93 -23.70
CA PHE A 177 3.18 3.85 -24.12
C PHE A 177 1.71 4.22 -23.89
N VAL A 178 1.35 4.70 -22.70
CA VAL A 178 -0.03 5.10 -22.39
C VAL A 178 -0.50 6.22 -23.32
N GLU A 179 0.33 7.25 -23.53
CA GLU A 179 0.01 8.36 -24.42
C GLU A 179 -0.23 7.91 -25.87
N GLN A 180 0.69 7.11 -26.43
CA GLN A 180 0.58 6.62 -27.80
C GLN A 180 -0.57 5.61 -27.97
N TYR A 181 -0.81 4.75 -26.97
CA TYR A 181 -1.93 3.83 -26.98
C TYR A 181 -3.26 4.58 -27.01
N ASN A 182 -3.41 5.60 -26.15
CA ASN A 182 -4.61 6.40 -26.07
C ASN A 182 -4.86 7.17 -27.37
N THR A 183 -3.80 7.71 -27.97
CA THR A 183 -3.87 8.41 -29.26
C THR A 183 -4.27 7.47 -30.40
N LEU A 184 -3.72 6.26 -30.43
CA LEU A 184 -4.00 5.27 -31.48
C LEU A 184 -5.42 4.71 -31.41
N THR A 185 -5.93 4.46 -30.21
CA THR A 185 -7.19 3.74 -29.99
C THR A 185 -8.37 4.64 -29.66
N GLY A 186 -8.12 5.84 -29.13
CA GLY A 186 -9.14 6.71 -28.54
C GLY A 186 -9.66 6.23 -27.18
N ILE A 187 -9.04 5.21 -26.59
CA ILE A 187 -9.44 4.61 -25.30
C ILE A 187 -8.24 4.64 -24.35
N THR A 188 -8.47 4.95 -23.07
CA THR A 188 -7.43 4.91 -22.03
C THR A 188 -6.91 3.49 -21.84
N TRP A 189 -5.58 3.31 -21.77
CA TRP A 189 -4.96 2.03 -21.46
C TRP A 189 -5.53 1.38 -20.18
N GLU A 190 -5.82 2.17 -19.15
CA GLU A 190 -6.39 1.71 -17.87
C GLU A 190 -7.75 1.01 -18.01
N THR A 191 -8.50 1.36 -19.06
CA THR A 191 -9.77 0.72 -19.42
C THR A 191 -9.52 -0.54 -20.24
N ASP A 192 -8.67 -0.45 -21.27
CA ASP A 192 -8.44 -1.54 -22.22
C ASP A 192 -7.57 -2.67 -21.68
N ARG A 193 -6.73 -2.42 -20.68
CA ARG A 193 -5.90 -3.44 -20.00
C ARG A 193 -6.74 -4.55 -19.37
N ARG A 194 -8.04 -4.32 -19.11
CA ARG A 194 -9.01 -5.34 -18.68
C ARG A 194 -9.37 -6.34 -19.78
N LYS A 195 -9.16 -5.96 -21.04
CA LYS A 195 -9.44 -6.73 -22.27
C LYS A 195 -8.16 -7.02 -23.05
N TYR A 196 -7.01 -7.12 -22.36
CA TYR A 196 -5.70 -7.34 -22.97
C TYR A 196 -5.62 -8.58 -23.89
N PHE A 197 -6.51 -9.57 -23.71
CA PHE A 197 -6.61 -10.75 -24.55
C PHE A 197 -7.29 -10.49 -25.90
N ALA A 198 -8.03 -9.38 -26.05
CA ALA A 198 -8.78 -9.07 -27.26
C ALA A 198 -7.82 -8.76 -28.43
N PRO A 199 -8.05 -9.30 -29.64
CA PRO A 199 -7.16 -9.10 -30.79
C PRO A 199 -6.86 -7.63 -31.10
N LYS A 200 -7.87 -6.75 -31.00
CA LYS A 200 -7.72 -5.31 -31.22
C LYS A 200 -6.74 -4.66 -30.22
N VAL A 201 -6.80 -5.06 -28.96
CA VAL A 201 -5.90 -4.56 -27.91
C VAL A 201 -4.48 -5.08 -28.15
N LYS A 202 -4.33 -6.37 -28.50
CA LYS A 202 -3.02 -6.94 -28.88
C LYS A 202 -2.39 -6.24 -30.07
N ASP A 203 -3.17 -5.96 -31.11
CA ASP A 203 -2.70 -5.22 -32.29
C ASP A 203 -2.31 -3.77 -31.95
N ALA A 204 -3.04 -3.12 -31.04
CA ALA A 204 -2.71 -1.76 -30.58
C ALA A 204 -1.41 -1.76 -29.75
N ILE A 205 -1.29 -2.66 -28.76
CA ILE A 205 -0.06 -2.85 -27.96
C ILE A 205 1.14 -3.07 -28.90
N SER A 206 1.00 -3.99 -29.84
CA SER A 206 2.03 -4.35 -30.82
C SER A 206 2.51 -3.15 -31.63
N LYS A 207 1.59 -2.34 -32.17
CA LYS A 207 1.92 -1.12 -32.94
C LYS A 207 2.66 -0.08 -32.10
N VAL A 208 2.17 0.18 -30.89
CA VAL A 208 2.78 1.18 -29.99
C VAL A 208 4.20 0.74 -29.60
N LEU A 209 4.38 -0.54 -29.25
CA LEU A 209 5.70 -1.07 -28.88
C LEU A 209 6.67 -1.08 -30.06
N GLY A 210 6.22 -1.46 -31.26
CA GLY A 210 7.06 -1.38 -32.46
C GLY A 210 7.58 0.04 -32.71
N GLY A 211 6.72 1.05 -32.50
CA GLY A 211 7.12 2.46 -32.55
C GLY A 211 8.12 2.85 -31.45
N LEU A 212 7.82 2.50 -30.19
CA LEU A 212 8.66 2.85 -29.03
C LEU A 212 10.04 2.19 -29.03
N HIS A 213 10.16 1.00 -29.62
CA HIS A 213 11.40 0.24 -29.68
C HIS A 213 12.10 0.32 -31.04
N ASN A 214 11.48 1.00 -32.02
CA ASN A 214 11.96 1.04 -33.41
C ASN A 214 12.21 -0.37 -33.98
N ASP A 215 11.26 -1.27 -33.76
CA ASP A 215 11.33 -2.68 -34.14
C ASP A 215 10.00 -3.14 -34.78
N ASP A 216 9.98 -4.33 -35.38
CA ASP A 216 8.79 -4.89 -36.00
C ASP A 216 7.66 -5.10 -34.96
N PRO A 217 6.49 -4.44 -35.12
CA PRO A 217 5.33 -4.64 -34.26
C PRO A 217 4.97 -6.12 -34.05
N SER A 218 5.15 -6.97 -35.08
CA SER A 218 4.74 -8.38 -35.05
C SER A 218 5.36 -9.17 -33.88
N LYS A 219 6.57 -8.78 -33.44
CA LYS A 219 7.29 -9.38 -32.31
C LYS A 219 6.57 -9.20 -30.98
N TYR A 220 5.77 -8.15 -30.84
CA TYR A 220 5.12 -7.80 -29.57
C TYR A 220 3.68 -8.28 -29.48
N LYS A 221 3.13 -8.93 -30.52
CA LYS A 221 1.71 -9.29 -30.58
C LYS A 221 1.26 -10.23 -29.46
N SER A 222 2.18 -11.07 -28.96
CA SER A 222 1.94 -12.05 -27.91
C SER A 222 2.67 -11.74 -26.61
N ILE A 223 3.23 -10.53 -26.44
CA ILE A 223 4.15 -10.20 -25.33
C ILE A 223 3.55 -10.50 -23.94
N ILE A 224 2.28 -10.15 -23.71
CA ILE A 224 1.61 -10.42 -22.42
C ILE A 224 1.33 -11.92 -22.24
N ASP A 225 1.09 -12.67 -23.33
CA ASP A 225 0.90 -14.13 -23.25
C ASP A 225 2.23 -14.84 -22.96
N GLU A 226 3.35 -14.34 -23.49
CA GLU A 226 4.70 -14.83 -23.20
C GLU A 226 5.08 -14.55 -21.74
N ILE A 227 4.87 -13.33 -21.25
CA ILE A 227 5.04 -12.98 -19.84
C ILE A 227 4.22 -13.90 -18.94
N ARG A 228 2.98 -14.24 -19.32
CA ARG A 228 2.16 -15.19 -18.55
C ARG A 228 2.78 -16.58 -18.48
N LYS A 229 3.33 -17.08 -19.60
CA LYS A 229 3.91 -18.43 -19.66
C LYS A 229 5.16 -18.55 -18.78
N ASP A 230 5.96 -17.48 -18.75
CA ASP A 230 7.22 -17.45 -17.99
C ASP A 230 7.04 -16.94 -16.56
N LEU A 231 5.81 -16.57 -16.17
CA LEU A 231 5.48 -16.07 -14.84
C LEU A 231 5.81 -17.12 -13.77
N ARG A 232 6.79 -16.78 -12.93
CA ARG A 232 7.10 -17.53 -11.70
C ARG A 232 7.11 -16.56 -10.55
N LEU A 233 6.33 -16.85 -9.51
CA LEU A 233 6.33 -16.08 -8.28
C LEU A 233 7.31 -16.72 -7.31
N SER A 234 8.18 -15.91 -6.72
CA SER A 234 9.05 -16.34 -5.62
C SER A 234 9.24 -15.20 -4.63
N ILE A 235 9.64 -15.55 -3.41
CA ILE A 235 9.88 -14.57 -2.35
C ILE A 235 11.07 -13.66 -2.74
N GLU A 236 12.08 -14.23 -3.41
CA GLU A 236 13.26 -13.52 -3.88
C GLU A 236 12.89 -12.48 -4.95
N ASP A 237 12.14 -12.87 -5.98
CA ASP A 237 11.71 -11.94 -7.04
C ASP A 237 10.82 -10.82 -6.45
N PHE A 238 9.91 -11.13 -5.53
CA PHE A 238 9.12 -10.10 -4.84
C PHE A 238 10.01 -9.13 -4.05
N SER A 239 10.96 -9.66 -3.28
CA SER A 239 11.88 -8.88 -2.46
C SER A 239 12.77 -7.98 -3.32
N GLU A 240 13.27 -8.46 -4.46
CA GLU A 240 14.06 -7.69 -5.41
C GLU A 240 13.27 -6.55 -6.04
N ARG A 241 11.99 -6.78 -6.37
CA ARG A 241 11.10 -5.74 -6.91
C ARG A 241 10.81 -4.64 -5.88
N VAL A 242 10.47 -5.02 -4.65
CA VAL A 242 10.27 -4.07 -3.55
C VAL A 242 11.54 -3.26 -3.29
N ASN A 243 12.70 -3.93 -3.24
CA ASN A 243 14.00 -3.26 -3.07
C ASN A 243 14.31 -2.29 -4.22
N SER A 244 14.02 -2.68 -5.46
CA SER A 244 14.20 -1.81 -6.63
C SER A 244 13.32 -0.57 -6.56
N TYR A 245 12.08 -0.72 -6.11
CA TYR A 245 11.18 0.40 -5.86
C TYR A 245 11.71 1.32 -4.75
N ILE A 246 12.11 0.78 -3.60
CA ILE A 246 12.71 1.56 -2.50
C ILE A 246 13.95 2.34 -2.98
N LYS A 247 14.82 1.71 -3.78
CA LYS A 247 16.01 2.37 -4.37
C LYS A 247 15.68 3.47 -5.37
N SER A 248 14.50 3.46 -5.97
CA SER A 248 14.03 4.53 -6.86
C SER A 248 13.56 5.78 -6.11
N LYS A 249 13.36 5.66 -4.78
CA LYS A 249 12.95 6.74 -3.89
C LYS A 249 14.16 7.40 -3.23
N GLU A 250 13.89 8.40 -2.39
CA GLU A 250 14.95 9.12 -1.68
C GLU A 250 15.67 8.27 -0.63
N LYS A 251 16.86 8.72 -0.23
CA LYS A 251 17.70 7.97 0.71
C LYS A 251 17.01 7.85 2.07
N GLY A 252 16.91 6.62 2.56
CA GLY A 252 16.27 6.32 3.84
C GLY A 252 14.76 6.08 3.73
N PHE A 253 14.21 6.05 2.51
CA PHE A 253 12.80 5.73 2.28
C PHE A 253 12.42 4.33 2.78
N HIS A 254 11.26 4.23 3.44
CA HIS A 254 10.66 2.98 3.90
C HIS A 254 9.36 2.66 3.14
N LEU A 255 9.18 1.40 2.74
CA LEU A 255 7.88 0.89 2.29
C LEU A 255 7.31 -0.01 3.38
N ASN A 256 6.16 0.36 3.93
CA ASN A 256 5.51 -0.35 5.02
C ASN A 256 4.31 -1.16 4.51
N PHE A 257 4.28 -2.47 4.75
CA PHE A 257 3.10 -3.30 4.48
C PHE A 257 2.31 -3.51 5.78
N PHE A 258 1.05 -3.07 5.79
CA PHE A 258 0.12 -3.22 6.89
C PHE A 258 -0.92 -4.26 6.51
N VAL A 259 -0.75 -5.49 7.01
CA VAL A 259 -1.55 -6.64 6.59
C VAL A 259 -2.53 -7.02 7.68
N ASP A 260 -3.82 -6.86 7.41
CA ASP A 260 -4.89 -7.25 8.33
C ASP A 260 -5.35 -8.68 8.04
N GLU A 261 -5.83 -9.36 9.08
CA GLU A 261 -6.35 -10.75 9.05
C GLU A 261 -5.38 -11.86 8.60
N VAL A 262 -4.07 -11.65 8.77
CA VAL A 262 -3.04 -12.67 8.43
C VAL A 262 -3.22 -13.98 9.20
N GLY A 263 -3.73 -13.93 10.43
CA GLY A 263 -3.86 -15.12 11.29
C GLY A 263 -4.84 -16.19 10.78
N GLN A 264 -5.54 -15.95 9.67
CA GLN A 264 -6.39 -16.95 9.01
C GLN A 264 -5.65 -17.84 7.98
N TYR A 265 -4.37 -17.54 7.68
CA TYR A 265 -3.53 -18.24 6.70
C TYR A 265 -2.44 -19.08 7.37
#